data_AF-A0A6G7PWP1-F1
#
_entry.id   AF-A0A6G7PWP1-F1
#
_cell.length_a   1.000
_cell.length_b   1.000
_cell.length_c   1.000
_cell.angle_alpha   90.00
_cell.angle_beta   90.00
_cell.angle_gamma   90.00
#
_symmetry.space_group_name_H-M   'P 1'
#
loop_
_entity.id
_entity.type
_entity.pdbx_description
1 polymer ?
#
loop_
_entity_poly.entity_id
_entity_poly.type
_entity_poly.pdbx_seq_one_letter_code
_entity_poly.pdbx_strand_id
1 'polypeptide(L)'
;MKGLRQLVVVTVFCLGFCIPAFSSVCQSIPREKAEMIARYIADIIVAGRGIVAQHQEIINDPNKGEKGFTPEYVESLLRKKFKEMTGHDISQLDPETRAVVEQVIEAAKMSVKMNQKRINQPGKGFKGYIPAVFGRETGQILKGRCNILIKQTTFKYRNAYNQPDPFEKKVLKMFEAPSWPKGKGYGEFIKGRYRYLRPIYIKKACLKCHGEPAGSRDIAGRIKEGYKEGELRGAISVSFPVK
;
A
#
# COMPACT_ATOMS: atom_id res chain seq x y z
N MET A 1 -13.77 7.01 -74.86
CA MET A 1 -14.28 5.90 -74.01
C MET A 1 -13.11 5.22 -73.33
N LYS A 2 -13.27 4.92 -72.02
CA LYS A 2 -12.31 4.31 -71.06
C LYS A 2 -11.33 5.30 -70.41
N GLY A 3 -11.76 5.83 -69.26
CA GLY A 3 -10.95 6.61 -68.33
C GLY A 3 -10.09 5.73 -67.44
N LEU A 4 -8.84 6.17 -67.24
CA LEU A 4 -7.84 5.53 -66.39
C LEU A 4 -8.09 5.93 -64.93
N ARG A 5 -8.43 4.99 -64.06
CA ARG A 5 -8.46 5.21 -62.60
C ARG A 5 -7.16 4.69 -61.99
N GLN A 6 -6.32 5.60 -61.52
CA GLN A 6 -5.15 5.27 -60.69
C GLN A 6 -5.62 4.75 -59.32
N LEU A 7 -5.13 3.57 -58.95
CA LEU A 7 -5.33 2.98 -57.64
C LEU A 7 -4.24 3.52 -56.70
N VAL A 8 -4.60 4.42 -55.79
CA VAL A 8 -3.71 4.88 -54.72
C VAL A 8 -3.78 3.87 -53.59
N VAL A 9 -2.73 3.07 -53.41
CA VAL A 9 -2.58 2.20 -52.24
C VAL A 9 -2.07 3.05 -51.08
N VAL A 10 -2.96 3.39 -50.14
CA VAL A 10 -2.59 4.04 -48.88
C VAL A 10 -2.18 2.95 -47.89
N THR A 11 -0.87 2.73 -47.76
CA THR A 11 -0.32 1.86 -46.72
C THR A 11 -0.41 2.58 -45.38
N VAL A 12 -1.42 2.25 -44.58
CA VAL A 12 -1.54 2.74 -43.19
C VAL A 12 -0.48 2.02 -42.34
N PHE A 13 0.62 2.71 -42.05
CA PHE A 13 1.54 2.29 -40.99
C PHE A 13 0.86 2.48 -39.64
N CYS A 14 0.21 1.44 -39.13
CA CYS A 14 -0.16 1.34 -37.72
C CYS A 14 1.14 1.29 -36.91
N LEU A 15 1.63 2.45 -36.47
CA LEU A 15 2.59 2.56 -35.38
C LEU A 15 1.91 1.96 -34.15
N GLY A 16 2.17 0.68 -33.91
CA GLY A 16 1.71 -0.03 -32.74
C GLY A 16 2.19 0.69 -31.50
N PHE A 17 1.30 1.44 -30.86
CA PHE A 17 1.47 1.80 -29.46
C PHE A 17 1.54 0.48 -28.70
N CYS A 18 2.75 0.09 -28.34
CA CYS A 18 3.01 -1.03 -27.45
C CYS A 18 2.40 -0.67 -26.09
N ILE A 19 1.12 -0.99 -25.92
CA ILE A 19 0.47 -0.95 -24.61
C ILE A 19 1.33 -1.86 -23.73
N PRO A 20 1.92 -1.35 -22.63
CA PRO A 20 2.80 -2.17 -21.81
C PRO A 20 2.00 -3.40 -21.38
N ALA A 21 2.43 -4.58 -21.85
CA ALA A 21 1.79 -5.84 -21.51
C ALA A 21 1.75 -5.93 -19.99
N PHE A 22 0.55 -6.12 -19.42
CA PHE A 22 0.40 -6.48 -18.02
C PHE A 22 1.34 -7.65 -17.74
N SER A 23 2.25 -7.51 -16.78
CA SER A 23 3.16 -8.60 -16.49
C SER A 23 2.33 -9.82 -16.08
N SER A 24 2.63 -10.97 -16.69
CA SER A 24 1.98 -12.25 -16.39
C SER A 24 2.18 -12.73 -14.94
N VAL A 25 2.96 -11.97 -14.15
CA VAL A 25 3.38 -12.30 -12.78
C VAL A 25 2.24 -12.19 -11.77
N CYS A 26 1.20 -11.40 -12.06
CA CYS A 26 0.05 -11.18 -11.17
C CYS A 26 -1.26 -11.72 -11.76
N GLN A 27 -1.24 -12.93 -12.33
CA GLN A 27 -2.46 -13.67 -12.67
C GLN A 27 -3.39 -13.80 -11.45
N SER A 28 -4.66 -14.11 -11.70
CA SER A 28 -5.66 -14.35 -10.65
C SER A 28 -5.17 -15.39 -9.65
N ILE A 29 -5.28 -15.06 -8.37
CA ILE A 29 -4.76 -15.85 -7.25
C ILE A 29 -5.72 -17.03 -7.00
N PRO A 30 -5.22 -18.27 -6.77
CA PRO A 30 -6.11 -19.39 -6.47
C PRO A 30 -6.94 -19.14 -5.21
N ARG A 31 -8.23 -19.50 -5.26
CA ARG A 31 -9.16 -19.29 -4.14
C ARG A 31 -8.66 -19.85 -2.82
N GLU A 32 -8.01 -21.01 -2.83
CA GLU A 32 -7.48 -21.70 -1.64
C GLU A 32 -6.31 -20.96 -0.98
N LYS A 33 -5.57 -20.12 -1.74
CA LYS A 33 -4.47 -19.30 -1.20
C LYS A 33 -4.88 -17.86 -0.86
N ALA A 34 -6.11 -17.46 -1.19
CA ALA A 34 -6.53 -16.07 -1.18
C ALA A 34 -6.39 -15.41 0.21
N GLU A 35 -6.80 -16.09 1.29
CA GLU A 35 -6.67 -15.53 2.63
C GLU A 35 -5.21 -15.30 3.04
N MET A 36 -4.36 -16.30 2.83
CA MET A 36 -2.94 -16.25 3.17
C MET A 36 -2.24 -15.11 2.41
N ILE A 37 -2.45 -15.04 1.10
CA ILE A 37 -1.84 -14.01 0.25
C ILE A 37 -2.36 -12.63 0.64
N ALA A 38 -3.66 -12.47 0.90
CA ALA A 38 -4.21 -11.19 1.34
C ALA A 38 -3.63 -10.72 2.68
N ARG A 39 -3.43 -11.65 3.62
CA ARG A 39 -2.75 -11.39 4.89
C ARG A 39 -1.31 -10.93 4.67
N TYR A 40 -0.53 -11.64 3.85
CA TYR A 40 0.85 -11.27 3.53
C TYR A 40 0.95 -9.89 2.86
N ILE A 41 0.10 -9.61 1.88
CA ILE A 41 0.03 -8.29 1.26
C ILE A 41 -0.24 -7.21 2.33
N ALA A 42 -1.24 -7.41 3.18
CA ALA A 42 -1.59 -6.45 4.23
C ALA A 42 -0.47 -6.28 5.28
N ASP A 43 0.24 -7.36 5.65
CA ASP A 43 1.37 -7.33 6.57
C ASP A 43 2.54 -6.53 6.00
N ILE A 44 2.89 -6.71 4.73
CA ILE A 44 3.96 -5.93 4.07
C ILE A 44 3.60 -4.44 4.03
N ILE A 45 2.34 -4.11 3.69
CA ILE A 45 1.87 -2.71 3.71
C ILE A 45 1.94 -2.12 5.12
N VAL A 46 1.55 -2.86 6.15
CA VAL A 46 1.65 -2.40 7.54
C VAL A 46 3.11 -2.24 7.98
N ALA A 47 3.98 -3.19 7.62
CA ALA A 47 5.41 -3.13 7.90
C ALA A 47 6.06 -1.89 7.27
N GLY A 48 5.82 -1.65 5.98
CA GLY A 48 6.36 -0.49 5.27
C GLY A 48 5.87 0.85 5.84
N ARG A 49 4.58 0.91 6.22
CA ARG A 49 4.03 2.07 6.95
C ARG A 49 4.74 2.29 8.29
N GLY A 50 5.01 1.20 9.03
CA GLY A 50 5.77 1.25 10.27
C GLY A 50 7.20 1.75 10.08
N ILE A 51 7.90 1.25 9.05
CA ILE A 51 9.25 1.68 8.69
C ILE A 51 9.25 3.19 8.40
N VAL A 52 8.36 3.69 7.54
CA VAL A 52 8.27 5.13 7.24
C VAL A 52 7.94 5.96 8.48
N ALA A 53 7.10 5.44 9.40
CA ALA A 53 6.77 6.12 10.65
C ALA A 53 7.98 6.24 11.59
N GLN A 54 8.75 5.16 11.72
CA GLN A 54 9.95 5.11 12.58
C GLN A 54 11.08 6.01 12.04
N HIS A 55 11.13 6.23 10.73
CA HIS A 55 12.16 7.05 10.07
C HIS A 55 11.72 8.50 9.83
N GLN A 56 10.60 8.97 10.41
CA GLN A 56 10.13 10.34 10.19
C GLN A 56 11.14 11.40 10.65
N GLU A 57 11.95 11.13 11.67
CA GLU A 57 12.96 12.09 12.14
C GLU A 57 14.07 12.29 11.10
N ILE A 58 14.67 11.20 10.61
CA ILE A 58 15.73 11.31 9.59
C ILE A 58 15.19 11.83 8.25
N ILE A 59 13.97 11.41 7.85
CA ILE A 59 13.32 11.93 6.64
C ILE A 59 13.15 13.44 6.75
N ASN A 60 12.62 13.94 7.86
CA ASN A 60 12.28 15.36 8.04
C ASN A 60 13.42 16.22 8.63
N ASP A 61 14.63 15.68 8.77
CA ASP A 61 15.79 16.46 9.22
C ASP A 61 16.17 17.49 8.14
N PRO A 62 16.25 18.80 8.43
CA PRO A 62 16.62 19.81 7.44
C PRO A 62 18.14 19.89 7.19
N ASN A 63 18.97 19.35 8.10
CA ASN A 63 20.42 19.55 8.15
C ASN A 63 21.22 18.46 7.40
N LYS A 64 20.54 17.48 6.78
CA LYS A 64 21.21 16.49 5.91
C LYS A 64 20.55 16.46 4.54
N GLY A 65 21.35 16.40 3.48
CA GLY A 65 20.86 16.11 2.14
C GLY A 65 20.53 14.62 2.02
N GLU A 66 21.54 13.77 1.99
CA GLU A 66 21.37 12.32 1.92
C GLU A 66 20.91 11.73 3.27
N LYS A 67 19.77 11.03 3.23
CA LYS A 67 19.13 10.48 4.44
C LYS A 67 19.37 9.00 4.67
N GLY A 68 19.97 8.29 3.71
CA GLY A 68 20.11 6.83 3.74
C GLY A 68 18.79 6.05 3.67
N PHE A 69 17.64 6.73 3.52
CA PHE A 69 16.32 6.09 3.38
C PHE A 69 16.08 5.69 1.92
N THR A 70 16.87 4.74 1.42
CA THR A 70 16.87 4.28 0.02
C THR A 70 15.86 3.16 -0.22
N PRO A 71 15.49 2.88 -1.48
CA PRO A 71 14.65 1.73 -1.82
C PRO A 71 15.20 0.39 -1.32
N GLU A 72 16.50 0.16 -1.48
CA GLU A 72 17.20 -1.08 -1.10
C GLU A 72 17.24 -1.26 0.42
N TYR A 73 17.44 -0.16 1.16
CA TYR A 73 17.36 -0.17 2.61
C TYR A 73 15.96 -0.56 3.08
N VAL A 74 14.92 0.05 2.50
CA VAL A 74 13.53 -0.27 2.84
C VAL A 74 13.17 -1.71 2.46
N GLU A 75 13.65 -2.21 1.32
CA GLU A 75 13.49 -3.62 0.94
C GLU A 75 14.05 -4.56 2.01
N SER A 76 15.29 -4.32 2.45
CA SER A 76 15.95 -5.16 3.45
C SER A 76 15.12 -5.24 4.75
N LEU A 77 14.57 -4.09 5.18
CA LEU A 77 13.72 -4.01 6.36
C LEU A 77 12.37 -4.71 6.15
N LEU A 78 11.77 -4.58 4.96
CA LEU A 78 10.52 -5.26 4.63
C LEU A 78 10.68 -6.77 4.65
N ARG A 79 11.75 -7.31 4.05
CA ARG A 79 12.04 -8.76 4.06
C ARG A 79 12.22 -9.27 5.50
N LYS A 80 12.98 -8.54 6.33
CA LYS A 80 13.14 -8.86 7.76
C LYS A 80 11.80 -8.84 8.51
N LYS A 81 11.01 -7.78 8.34
CA LYS A 81 9.70 -7.64 8.99
C LYS A 81 8.70 -8.69 8.54
N PHE A 82 8.71 -9.05 7.25
CA PHE A 82 7.88 -10.12 6.73
C PHE A 82 8.19 -11.45 7.44
N LYS A 83 9.47 -11.80 7.58
CA LYS A 83 9.90 -13.00 8.29
C LYS A 83 9.50 -12.97 9.77
N GLU A 84 9.71 -11.85 10.45
CA GLU A 84 9.31 -11.66 11.86
C GLU A 84 7.79 -11.82 12.06
N MET A 85 6.98 -11.32 11.12
CA MET A 85 5.52 -11.29 11.24
C MET A 85 4.85 -12.61 10.84
N THR A 86 5.43 -13.31 9.86
CA THR A 86 4.81 -14.51 9.25
C THR A 86 5.48 -15.80 9.67
N GLY A 87 6.73 -15.74 10.17
CA GLY A 87 7.56 -16.92 10.41
C GLY A 87 8.18 -17.52 9.14
N HIS A 88 7.91 -16.95 7.95
CA HIS A 88 8.35 -17.50 6.67
C HIS A 88 9.41 -16.63 6.01
N ASP A 89 10.44 -17.27 5.47
CA ASP A 89 11.35 -16.62 4.54
C ASP A 89 10.72 -16.56 3.14
N ILE A 90 10.82 -15.41 2.45
CA ILE A 90 10.24 -15.23 1.12
C ILE A 90 10.84 -16.23 0.12
N SER A 91 12.13 -16.53 0.28
CA SER A 91 12.84 -17.52 -0.55
C SER A 91 12.35 -18.96 -0.38
N GLN A 92 11.51 -19.23 0.64
CA GLN A 92 10.94 -20.54 0.94
C GLN A 92 9.45 -20.67 0.57
N LEU A 93 8.80 -19.57 0.18
CA LEU A 93 7.39 -19.59 -0.27
C LEU A 93 7.25 -20.35 -1.59
N ASP A 94 6.08 -20.94 -1.87
CA ASP A 94 5.83 -21.53 -3.18
C ASP A 94 5.94 -20.47 -4.29
N PRO A 95 6.29 -20.85 -5.54
CA PRO A 95 6.60 -19.89 -6.60
C PRO A 95 5.49 -18.84 -6.86
N GLU A 96 4.22 -19.24 -6.78
CA GLU A 96 3.08 -18.35 -7.05
C GLU A 96 2.89 -17.34 -5.91
N THR A 97 2.94 -17.79 -4.65
CA THR A 97 2.88 -16.88 -3.49
C THR A 97 4.09 -15.95 -3.46
N ARG A 98 5.29 -16.48 -3.74
CA ARG A 98 6.53 -15.68 -3.81
C ARG A 98 6.42 -14.58 -4.86
N ALA A 99 5.93 -14.91 -6.06
CA ALA A 99 5.78 -13.94 -7.14
C ALA A 99 4.90 -12.75 -6.71
N VAL A 100 3.76 -13.00 -6.05
CA VAL A 100 2.88 -11.93 -5.55
C VAL A 100 3.59 -11.11 -4.46
N VAL A 101 4.22 -11.75 -3.48
CA VAL A 101 4.94 -11.07 -2.38
C VAL A 101 6.05 -10.17 -2.92
N GLU A 102 6.84 -10.66 -3.88
CA GLU A 102 7.89 -9.88 -4.54
C GLU A 102 7.32 -8.66 -5.27
N GLN A 103 6.18 -8.78 -5.95
CA GLN A 103 5.52 -7.63 -6.59
C GLN A 103 5.07 -6.56 -5.58
N VAL A 104 4.65 -6.96 -4.37
CA VAL A 104 4.31 -6.00 -3.29
C VAL A 104 5.56 -5.30 -2.78
N ILE A 105 6.66 -6.02 -2.58
CA ILE A 105 7.94 -5.44 -2.15
C ILE A 105 8.49 -4.49 -3.22
N GLU A 106 8.44 -4.87 -4.49
CA GLU A 106 8.86 -4.01 -5.59
C GLU A 106 7.99 -2.74 -5.71
N ALA A 107 6.67 -2.86 -5.55
CA ALA A 107 5.79 -1.69 -5.51
C ALA A 107 6.13 -0.76 -4.33
N ALA A 108 6.44 -1.32 -3.15
CA ALA A 108 6.85 -0.56 -1.98
C ALA A 108 8.19 0.17 -2.20
N LYS A 109 9.19 -0.51 -2.75
CA LYS A 109 10.48 0.10 -3.15
C LYS A 109 10.26 1.26 -4.12
N MET A 110 9.36 1.10 -5.07
CA MET A 110 9.08 2.13 -6.06
C MET A 110 8.42 3.38 -5.48
N SER A 111 7.54 3.26 -4.48
CA SER A 111 7.05 4.44 -3.74
C SER A 111 8.22 5.21 -3.11
N VAL A 112 9.17 4.52 -2.49
CA VAL A 112 10.38 5.14 -1.90
C VAL A 112 11.26 5.77 -2.98
N LYS A 113 11.47 5.07 -4.11
CA LYS A 113 12.25 5.55 -5.26
C LYS A 113 11.68 6.83 -5.84
N MET A 114 10.36 6.87 -6.07
CA MET A 114 9.65 8.03 -6.61
C MET A 114 9.71 9.25 -5.68
N ASN A 115 9.95 9.04 -4.38
CA ASN A 115 10.05 10.10 -3.39
C ASN A 115 11.49 10.47 -3.01
N GLN A 116 12.53 9.90 -3.61
CA GLN A 116 13.93 10.18 -3.21
C GLN A 116 14.27 11.68 -3.26
N LYS A 117 13.84 12.40 -4.30
CA LYS A 117 14.04 13.86 -4.39
C LYS A 117 13.36 14.62 -3.24
N ARG A 118 12.16 14.17 -2.83
CA ARG A 118 11.40 14.76 -1.71
C ARG A 118 12.06 14.43 -0.37
N ILE A 119 12.49 13.19 -0.18
CA ILE A 119 13.11 12.67 1.05
C ILE A 119 14.44 13.38 1.32
N ASN A 120 15.28 13.52 0.29
CA ASN A 120 16.63 14.10 0.40
C ASN A 120 16.65 15.62 0.19
N GLN A 121 15.50 16.31 0.22
CA GLN A 121 15.45 17.76 0.05
C GLN A 121 16.16 18.47 1.23
N PRO A 122 17.28 19.20 0.99
CA PRO A 122 17.99 19.92 2.05
C PRO A 122 17.22 21.15 2.51
N GLY A 123 17.50 21.61 3.74
CA GLY A 123 16.92 22.83 4.30
C GLY A 123 15.41 22.78 4.60
N LYS A 124 14.75 21.65 4.32
CA LYS A 124 13.32 21.46 4.56
C LYS A 124 13.08 20.46 5.69
N GLY A 125 12.32 20.90 6.69
CA GLY A 125 11.82 20.07 7.78
C GLY A 125 10.79 19.05 7.29
N PHE A 126 9.52 19.23 7.66
CA PHE A 126 8.46 18.32 7.25
C PHE A 126 8.30 18.24 5.72
N LYS A 127 8.54 17.06 5.15
CA LYS A 127 8.53 16.81 3.70
C LYS A 127 7.25 16.14 3.19
N GLY A 128 6.37 15.69 4.08
CA GLY A 128 5.09 15.09 3.72
C GLY A 128 5.16 13.65 3.20
N TYR A 129 6.34 13.02 3.15
CA TYR A 129 6.45 11.58 2.89
C TYR A 129 6.19 10.79 4.16
N ILE A 130 4.91 10.47 4.38
CA ILE A 130 4.37 9.86 5.60
C ILE A 130 3.83 8.44 5.33
N PRO A 131 3.54 7.62 6.37
CA PRO A 131 3.04 6.26 6.19
C PRO A 131 1.81 6.16 5.29
N ALA A 132 0.89 7.13 5.38
CA ALA A 132 -0.30 7.17 4.54
C ALA A 132 0.02 7.38 3.05
N VAL A 133 1.04 8.18 2.73
CA VAL A 133 1.50 8.43 1.35
C VAL A 133 2.14 7.17 0.78
N PHE A 134 3.06 6.56 1.53
CA PHE A 134 3.67 5.27 1.15
C PHE A 134 2.60 4.20 0.84
N GLY A 135 1.66 3.97 1.77
CA GLY A 135 0.64 2.94 1.57
C GLY A 135 -0.26 3.21 0.36
N ARG A 136 -0.57 4.49 0.07
CA ARG A 136 -1.38 4.88 -1.09
C ARG A 136 -0.64 4.67 -2.40
N GLU A 137 0.60 5.14 -2.49
CA GLU A 137 1.41 5.04 -3.70
C GLU A 137 1.75 3.58 -4.03
N THR A 138 2.14 2.77 -3.04
CA THR A 138 2.31 1.32 -3.21
C THR A 138 1.03 0.67 -3.72
N GLY A 139 -0.13 1.04 -3.17
CA GLY A 139 -1.44 0.56 -3.64
C GLY A 139 -1.77 0.96 -5.07
N GLN A 140 -1.41 2.18 -5.49
CA GLN A 140 -1.62 2.66 -6.86
C GLN A 140 -0.75 1.88 -7.86
N ILE A 141 0.52 1.61 -7.51
CA ILE A 141 1.42 0.80 -8.34
C ILE A 141 0.89 -0.63 -8.48
N LEU A 142 0.46 -1.25 -7.38
CA LEU A 142 -0.12 -2.59 -7.39
C LEU A 142 -1.44 -2.68 -8.17
N LYS A 143 -2.28 -1.65 -8.09
CA LYS A 143 -3.50 -1.59 -8.90
C LYS A 143 -3.17 -1.63 -10.39
N GLY A 144 -2.19 -0.83 -10.82
CA GLY A 144 -1.80 -0.74 -12.23
C GLY A 144 -1.10 -1.99 -12.76
N ARG A 145 -0.33 -2.69 -11.92
CA ARG A 145 0.46 -3.86 -12.36
C ARG A 145 -0.23 -5.21 -12.17
N CYS A 146 -0.99 -5.33 -11.09
CA CYS A 146 -1.43 -6.61 -10.57
C CYS A 146 -2.94 -6.70 -10.34
N ASN A 147 -3.70 -5.62 -10.61
CA ASN A 147 -5.12 -5.55 -10.25
C ASN A 147 -5.39 -5.84 -8.75
N ILE A 148 -4.38 -5.60 -7.91
CA ILE A 148 -4.48 -5.67 -6.45
C ILE A 148 -4.83 -4.28 -5.94
N LEU A 149 -5.99 -4.15 -5.32
CA LEU A 149 -6.47 -2.91 -4.73
C LEU A 149 -6.05 -2.87 -3.27
N ILE A 150 -5.35 -1.80 -2.89
CA ILE A 150 -4.99 -1.51 -1.50
C ILE A 150 -5.62 -0.17 -1.11
N LYS A 151 -6.33 -0.16 0.02
CA LYS A 151 -6.86 1.06 0.63
C LYS A 151 -6.60 1.06 2.13
N GLN A 152 -6.22 2.22 2.66
CA GLN A 152 -6.22 2.47 4.09
C GLN A 152 -7.61 3.00 4.44
N THR A 153 -8.35 2.33 5.32
CA THR A 153 -9.76 2.66 5.58
C THR A 153 -10.02 2.86 7.08
N THR A 154 -10.87 3.82 7.44
CA THR A 154 -11.12 4.21 8.84
C THR A 154 -12.36 5.09 8.97
N PHE A 155 -13.07 5.03 10.09
CA PHE A 155 -14.16 5.97 10.40
C PHE A 155 -13.66 7.41 10.64
N LYS A 156 -12.46 7.58 11.20
CA LYS A 156 -11.83 8.89 11.43
C LYS A 156 -10.83 9.21 10.30
N TYR A 157 -11.33 9.37 9.07
CA TYR A 157 -10.49 9.62 7.89
C TYR A 157 -10.13 11.10 7.75
N ARG A 158 -8.85 11.39 7.45
CA ARG A 158 -8.38 12.75 7.13
C ARG A 158 -8.44 13.10 5.63
N ASN A 159 -8.65 12.09 4.80
CA ASN A 159 -8.75 12.17 3.34
C ASN A 159 -9.97 11.36 2.92
N ALA A 160 -10.86 11.94 2.11
CA ALA A 160 -12.09 11.29 1.64
C ALA A 160 -11.83 9.98 0.87
N TYR A 161 -10.66 9.84 0.23
CA TYR A 161 -10.23 8.58 -0.40
C TYR A 161 -10.22 7.39 0.58
N ASN A 162 -10.04 7.64 1.89
CA ASN A 162 -9.97 6.61 2.93
C ASN A 162 -11.34 6.33 3.58
N GLN A 163 -12.42 6.89 3.04
CA GLN A 163 -13.76 6.61 3.54
C GLN A 163 -14.12 5.13 3.33
N PRO A 164 -14.72 4.46 4.33
CA PRO A 164 -15.05 3.06 4.24
C PRO A 164 -16.27 2.82 3.34
N ASP A 165 -16.19 1.79 2.50
CA ASP A 165 -17.34 1.27 1.76
C ASP A 165 -18.23 0.37 2.66
N PRO A 166 -19.41 -0.12 2.20
CA PRO A 166 -20.29 -0.93 3.04
C PRO A 166 -19.64 -2.18 3.66
N PHE A 167 -18.78 -2.89 2.91
CA PHE A 167 -18.05 -4.06 3.41
C PHE A 167 -17.03 -3.65 4.47
N GLU A 168 -16.26 -2.59 4.20
CA GLU A 168 -15.25 -2.10 5.14
C GLU A 168 -15.89 -1.55 6.42
N LYS A 169 -17.05 -0.90 6.34
CA LYS A 169 -17.83 -0.45 7.52
C LYS A 169 -18.25 -1.64 8.38
N LYS A 170 -18.77 -2.71 7.78
CA LYS A 170 -19.14 -3.96 8.48
C LYS A 170 -17.93 -4.51 9.24
N VAL A 171 -16.79 -4.65 8.57
CA VAL A 171 -15.60 -5.27 9.16
C VAL A 171 -14.90 -4.37 10.17
N LEU A 172 -14.88 -3.04 9.97
CA LEU A 172 -14.36 -2.10 10.97
C LEU A 172 -15.16 -2.17 12.28
N LYS A 173 -16.49 -2.26 12.20
CA LYS A 173 -17.34 -2.48 13.40
C LYS A 173 -17.02 -3.79 14.11
N MET A 174 -16.71 -4.85 13.35
CA MET A 174 -16.24 -6.11 13.95
C MET A 174 -14.94 -5.89 14.72
N PHE A 175 -13.98 -5.16 14.16
CA PHE A 175 -12.70 -4.88 14.83
C PHE A 175 -12.82 -3.97 16.07
N GLU A 176 -13.87 -3.16 16.16
CA GLU A 176 -14.19 -2.35 17.35
C GLU A 176 -14.88 -3.16 18.45
N ALA A 177 -15.49 -4.31 18.11
CA ALA A 177 -16.21 -5.13 19.07
C ALA A 177 -15.23 -5.82 20.06
N PRO A 178 -15.48 -5.76 21.39
CA PRO A 178 -14.63 -6.41 22.38
C PRO A 178 -14.50 -7.93 22.20
N SER A 179 -15.48 -8.56 21.56
CA SER A 179 -15.50 -10.00 21.27
C SER A 179 -14.60 -10.40 20.10
N TRP A 180 -14.14 -9.44 19.28
CA TRP A 180 -13.25 -9.76 18.16
C TRP A 180 -11.79 -9.85 18.61
N PRO A 181 -11.06 -10.94 18.28
CA PRO A 181 -9.68 -11.10 18.69
C PRO A 181 -8.79 -9.97 18.15
N LYS A 182 -8.07 -9.28 19.04
CA LYS A 182 -7.18 -8.18 18.68
C LYS A 182 -6.13 -8.64 17.66
N GLY A 183 -6.02 -7.90 16.56
CA GLY A 183 -5.07 -8.20 15.48
C GLY A 183 -5.58 -9.17 14.42
N LYS A 184 -6.66 -9.91 14.67
CA LYS A 184 -7.24 -10.83 13.68
C LYS A 184 -7.88 -10.05 12.53
N GLY A 185 -7.47 -10.35 11.30
CA GLY A 185 -8.11 -9.83 10.09
C GLY A 185 -9.37 -10.62 9.71
N TYR A 186 -10.10 -10.11 8.72
CA TYR A 186 -11.31 -10.76 8.19
C TYR A 186 -11.36 -10.62 6.67
N GLY A 187 -11.71 -11.69 5.98
CA GLY A 187 -11.92 -11.65 4.54
C GLY A 187 -13.08 -12.52 4.07
N GLU A 188 -13.59 -12.19 2.89
CA GLU A 188 -14.67 -12.91 2.22
C GLU A 188 -14.56 -12.74 0.69
N PHE A 189 -15.18 -13.67 -0.05
CA PHE A 189 -15.29 -13.58 -1.50
C PHE A 189 -16.47 -12.68 -1.88
N ILE A 190 -16.22 -11.66 -2.68
CA ILE A 190 -17.24 -10.71 -3.16
C ILE A 190 -17.04 -10.52 -4.67
N LYS A 191 -18.05 -10.89 -5.46
CA LYS A 191 -18.12 -10.61 -6.91
C LYS A 191 -16.83 -10.99 -7.68
N GLY A 192 -16.39 -12.25 -7.54
CA GLY A 192 -15.20 -12.76 -8.23
C GLY A 192 -13.85 -12.26 -7.69
N ARG A 193 -13.86 -11.57 -6.54
CA ARG A 193 -12.66 -11.09 -5.86
C ARG A 193 -12.61 -11.63 -4.45
N TYR A 194 -11.41 -11.83 -3.93
CA TYR A 194 -11.23 -11.93 -2.48
C TYR A 194 -11.05 -10.51 -1.91
N ARG A 195 -11.70 -10.22 -0.79
CA ARG A 195 -11.53 -8.96 -0.04
C ARG A 195 -11.13 -9.27 1.38
N TYR A 196 -10.16 -8.54 1.91
CA TYR A 196 -9.61 -8.76 3.24
C TYR A 196 -9.30 -7.44 3.92
N LEU A 197 -9.61 -7.33 5.22
CA LEU A 197 -9.15 -6.23 6.05
C LEU A 197 -8.25 -6.74 7.16
N ARG A 198 -7.17 -6.00 7.38
CA ARG A 198 -6.27 -6.17 8.52
C ARG A 198 -6.34 -4.94 9.43
N PRO A 199 -6.63 -5.08 10.74
CA PRO A 199 -6.68 -3.93 11.64
C PRO A 199 -5.31 -3.27 11.80
N ILE A 200 -5.33 -1.95 12.01
CA ILE A 200 -4.19 -1.11 12.34
C ILE A 200 -4.46 -0.49 13.71
N TYR A 201 -3.57 -0.76 14.66
CA TYR A 201 -3.60 -0.16 15.99
C TYR A 201 -2.55 0.94 16.11
N ILE A 202 -2.86 1.96 16.90
CA ILE A 202 -1.97 3.07 17.22
C ILE A 202 -0.74 2.54 17.96
N LYS A 203 0.44 3.00 17.53
CA LYS A 203 1.73 2.76 18.17
C LYS A 203 2.36 4.09 18.58
N LYS A 204 3.38 4.09 19.43
CA LYS A 204 4.10 5.31 19.87
C LYS A 204 4.41 6.30 18.73
N ALA A 205 4.96 5.82 17.61
CA ALA A 205 5.32 6.67 16.47
C ALA A 205 4.10 7.40 15.84
N CYS A 206 2.89 6.84 15.95
CA CYS A 206 1.66 7.44 15.45
C CYS A 206 1.21 8.65 16.28
N LEU A 207 1.50 8.67 17.58
CA LEU A 207 1.00 9.66 18.54
C LEU A 207 1.52 11.07 18.27
N LYS A 208 2.69 11.19 17.62
CA LYS A 208 3.24 12.47 17.17
C LYS A 208 2.23 13.27 16.33
N CYS A 209 1.48 12.59 15.45
CA CYS A 209 0.49 13.24 14.57
C CYS A 209 -0.96 12.95 14.93
N HIS A 210 -1.24 11.84 15.62
CA HIS A 210 -2.60 11.36 15.87
C HIS A 210 -3.01 11.39 17.34
N GLY A 211 -2.07 11.62 18.26
CA GLY A 211 -2.30 11.52 19.70
C GLY A 211 -2.93 12.77 20.34
N GLU A 212 -2.85 12.86 21.66
CA GLU A 212 -3.38 13.97 22.45
C GLU A 212 -2.52 15.25 22.36
N PRO A 213 -3.06 16.44 22.72
CA PRO A 213 -4.49 16.68 22.96
C PRO A 213 -5.28 16.68 21.63
N ALA A 214 -6.48 16.10 21.66
CA ALA A 214 -7.40 16.15 20.54
C ALA A 214 -7.69 17.62 20.15
N GLY A 215 -7.86 17.91 18.86
CA GLY A 215 -8.14 19.28 18.39
C GLY A 215 -6.89 20.13 18.11
N SER A 216 -5.74 19.80 18.69
CA SER A 216 -4.47 20.48 18.37
C SER A 216 -3.98 20.16 16.95
N ARG A 217 -3.07 20.97 16.41
CA ARG A 217 -2.46 20.74 15.09
C ARG A 217 -1.22 19.85 15.20
N ASP A 218 -1.05 18.94 14.24
CA ASP A 218 0.18 18.20 14.05
C ASP A 218 1.18 18.95 13.16
N ILE A 219 2.34 18.32 12.92
CA ILE A 219 3.42 18.84 12.08
C ILE A 219 2.99 19.10 10.61
N ALA A 220 1.93 18.44 10.14
CA ALA A 220 1.35 18.66 8.82
C ALA A 220 0.22 19.71 8.83
N GLY A 221 0.00 20.38 9.96
CA GLY A 221 -1.09 21.34 10.18
C GLY A 221 -2.47 20.70 10.29
N ARG A 222 -2.57 19.37 10.40
CA ARG A 222 -3.85 18.64 10.50
C ARG A 222 -4.27 18.49 11.96
N ILE A 223 -5.58 18.43 12.19
CA ILE A 223 -6.14 18.26 13.53
C ILE A 223 -5.89 16.85 14.05
N LYS A 224 -5.31 16.74 15.24
CA LYS A 224 -5.09 15.48 15.95
C LYS A 224 -6.41 14.90 16.44
N GLU A 225 -6.58 13.59 16.27
CA GLU A 225 -7.79 12.87 16.69
C GLU A 225 -7.81 12.54 18.19
N GLY A 226 -6.68 12.67 18.90
CA GLY A 226 -6.58 12.35 20.33
C GLY A 226 -6.42 10.86 20.63
N TYR A 227 -5.86 10.08 19.70
CA TYR A 227 -5.67 8.64 19.91
C TYR A 227 -4.70 8.33 21.05
N LYS A 228 -4.93 7.20 21.72
CA LYS A 228 -4.01 6.57 22.68
C LYS A 228 -3.35 5.32 22.08
N GLU A 229 -2.20 4.93 22.62
CA GLU A 229 -1.53 3.72 22.18
C GLU A 229 -2.42 2.49 22.34
N GLY A 230 -2.46 1.63 21.31
CA GLY A 230 -3.25 0.41 21.31
C GLY A 230 -4.69 0.56 20.83
N GLU A 231 -5.20 1.77 20.62
CA GLU A 231 -6.52 2.03 20.03
C GLU A 231 -6.56 1.68 18.53
N LEU A 232 -7.75 1.34 18.02
CA LEU A 232 -7.94 1.05 16.60
C LEU A 232 -7.89 2.33 15.76
N ARG A 233 -6.89 2.45 14.88
CA ARG A 233 -6.80 3.56 13.92
C ARG A 233 -7.69 3.33 12.71
N GLY A 234 -7.83 2.08 12.26
CA GLY A 234 -8.48 1.71 11.01
C GLY A 234 -7.97 0.36 10.52
N ALA A 235 -7.92 0.15 9.21
CA ALA A 235 -7.48 -1.10 8.59
C ALA A 235 -6.78 -0.90 7.24
N ILE A 236 -5.99 -1.89 6.82
CA ILE A 236 -5.59 -2.08 5.42
C ILE A 236 -6.63 -3.00 4.76
N SER A 237 -7.29 -2.50 3.73
CA SER A 237 -8.21 -3.22 2.85
C SER A 237 -7.43 -3.68 1.61
N VAL A 238 -7.47 -4.98 1.35
CA VAL A 238 -6.84 -5.66 0.22
C VAL A 238 -7.95 -6.30 -0.62
N SER A 239 -7.88 -6.18 -1.95
CA SER A 239 -8.77 -6.91 -2.84
C SER A 239 -8.12 -7.26 -4.17
N PHE A 240 -8.29 -8.49 -4.63
CA PHE A 240 -7.75 -8.98 -5.91
C PHE A 240 -8.66 -10.03 -6.54
N PRO A 241 -8.62 -10.21 -7.88
CA PRO A 241 -9.35 -11.27 -8.55
C PRO A 241 -8.82 -12.65 -8.17
N VAL A 242 -9.71 -13.64 -8.15
CA VAL A 242 -9.37 -15.04 -7.84
C VAL A 242 -9.76 -15.97 -9.00
N LYS A 243 -9.02 -17.07 -9.16
CA LYS A 243 -9.34 -18.20 -10.06
C LYS A 243 -9.73 -19.41 -9.23
#